data_AF-A0ABD5XAD7-F1
#
_entry.id   AF-A0ABD5XAD7-F1
#
_cell.length_a   1.000
_cell.length_b   1.000
_cell.length_c   1.000
_cell.angle_alpha   90.00
_cell.angle_beta   90.00
_cell.angle_gamma   90.00
#
_symmetry.space_group_name_H-M   'P 1'
#
loop_
_entity.id
_entity.type
_entity.pdbx_description
1 polymer ?
#
loop_
_entity_poly.entity_id
_entity_poly.type
_entity_poly.pdbx_seq_one_letter_code
_entity_poly.pdbx_strand_id
1 'polypeptide(L)'
;MSDAPAAKNDGPFEEQRQIYGLLSQETRHLILQFILGHPEHLPSLDELAHMMPKNKAAIRDQLEVLSDNDIIVCYRYPPNEDARDLPSQFYGLTERGVEILYEYNYLRGLPVARALYENTRLSEKAQRHRDAPRPQLPAQVIDALTIGEDNDTNFDRLERYIREQKGNTRSVDDQVTVAKAFYNAGIDPEEEGIKQAELLDSFDVDIEYQRRTVLNHLVDAGVLARTAPSGPDVFAISERLDEIVNGQVTEEAKANLDALIAHIDDELQVTALAEDAAERDGPPARTSEPSVAVADGAGRTIRSILAAEFGIKPEQVVDFLQSGDPVDRLNTAVEAIESSEEVTKSENYGQIVFVRPAYRYRLTDQAMKLV
;
A
#
# COMPACT_ATOMS: atom_id res chain seq x y z
N MET A 1 48.89 31.10 -4.45
CA MET A 1 48.20 31.75 -3.32
C MET A 1 46.86 32.27 -3.83
N SER A 2 45.84 31.41 -3.80
CA SER A 2 44.43 31.82 -3.78
C SER A 2 43.75 30.78 -2.91
N ASP A 3 43.81 31.05 -1.62
CA ASP A 3 43.08 30.32 -0.59
C ASP A 3 41.66 30.92 -0.59
N ALA A 4 40.73 30.22 -1.23
CA ALA A 4 39.31 30.56 -1.18
C ALA A 4 38.66 29.63 -0.15
N PRO A 5 37.94 30.16 0.85
CA PRO A 5 37.35 29.33 1.88
C PRO A 5 36.25 28.47 1.24
N ALA A 6 36.32 27.15 1.46
CA ALA A 6 35.25 26.25 1.08
C ALA A 6 33.95 26.71 1.75
N ALA A 7 32.94 27.02 0.95
CA ALA A 7 31.60 27.30 1.43
C ALA A 7 31.11 26.07 2.22
N LYS A 8 30.71 26.28 3.47
CA LYS A 8 30.01 25.27 4.28
C LYS A 8 28.74 24.84 3.53
N ASN A 9 28.69 23.57 3.15
CA ASN A 9 27.50 22.94 2.56
C ASN A 9 26.50 22.56 3.67
N ASP A 10 26.08 23.50 4.52
CA ASP A 10 25.05 23.24 5.53
C ASP A 10 23.66 23.23 4.86
N GLY A 11 23.38 22.23 4.03
CA GLY A 11 22.05 21.93 3.50
C GLY A 11 21.33 20.86 4.32
N PRO A 12 19.99 20.75 4.22
CA PRO A 12 19.19 19.79 5.02
C PRO A 12 19.64 18.33 4.87
N PHE A 13 20.21 17.96 3.71
CA PHE A 13 20.79 16.62 3.49
C PHE A 13 22.10 16.36 4.25
N GLU A 14 22.88 17.40 4.55
CA GLU A 14 24.12 17.27 5.33
C GLU A 14 23.80 17.11 6.82
N GLU A 15 22.83 17.87 7.33
CA GLU A 15 22.29 17.72 8.68
C GLU A 15 21.70 16.32 8.89
N GLN A 16 20.88 15.83 7.94
CA GLN A 16 20.34 14.47 8.00
C GLN A 16 21.42 13.39 8.02
N ARG A 17 22.48 13.54 7.22
CA ARG A 17 23.62 12.61 7.18
C ARG A 17 24.42 12.65 8.49
N GLN A 18 24.58 13.83 9.08
CA GLN A 18 25.27 14.00 10.37
C GLN A 18 24.49 13.31 11.49
N ILE A 19 23.16 13.51 11.57
CA ILE A 19 22.31 12.84 12.57
C ILE A 19 22.30 11.33 12.35
N TYR A 20 22.20 10.85 11.10
CA TYR A 20 22.28 9.42 10.83
C TYR A 20 23.63 8.83 11.27
N GLY A 21 24.74 9.49 10.95
CA GLY A 21 26.08 9.11 11.41
C GLY A 21 26.24 9.17 12.94
N LEU A 22 25.58 10.13 13.59
CA LEU A 22 25.50 10.24 15.04
C LEU A 22 24.80 9.00 15.61
N LEU A 23 23.56 8.73 15.21
CA LEU A 23 22.73 7.69 15.82
C LEU A 23 23.19 6.25 15.48
N SER A 24 23.74 6.03 14.28
CA SER A 24 24.10 4.68 13.79
C SER A 24 25.41 4.11 14.33
N GLN A 25 26.19 4.88 15.09
CA GLN A 25 27.42 4.36 15.71
C GLN A 25 27.05 3.34 16.79
N GLU A 26 27.66 2.15 16.72
CA GLU A 26 27.31 0.96 17.52
C GLU A 26 27.09 1.24 19.02
N THR A 27 28.04 1.91 19.67
CA THR A 27 27.97 2.17 21.11
C THR A 27 26.88 3.18 21.46
N ARG A 28 26.71 4.26 20.67
CA ARG A 28 25.63 5.24 20.87
C ARG A 28 24.26 4.62 20.63
N HIS A 29 24.15 3.82 19.57
CA HIS A 29 22.94 3.07 19.27
C HIS A 29 22.53 2.18 20.45
N LEU A 30 23.48 1.41 21.01
CA LEU A 30 23.23 0.58 22.19
C LEU A 30 22.83 1.42 23.41
N ILE A 31 23.50 2.55 23.68
CA ILE A 31 23.13 3.45 24.78
C ILE A 31 21.68 3.91 24.63
N LEU A 32 21.28 4.37 23.44
CA LEU A 32 19.92 4.83 23.18
C LEU A 32 18.92 3.69 23.35
N GLN A 33 19.20 2.49 22.82
CA GLN A 33 18.33 1.32 23.04
C GLN A 33 18.15 0.99 24.53
N PHE A 34 19.21 1.06 25.34
CA PHE A 34 19.11 0.78 26.77
C PHE A 34 18.42 1.89 27.55
N ILE A 35 18.55 3.15 27.13
CA ILE A 35 17.75 4.26 27.67
C ILE A 35 16.26 4.03 27.36
N LEU A 36 15.91 3.71 26.12
CA LEU A 36 14.53 3.43 25.71
C LEU A 36 13.97 2.20 26.44
N GLY A 37 14.78 1.15 26.61
CA GLY A 37 14.36 -0.09 27.26
C GLY A 37 14.30 -0.03 28.79
N HIS A 38 14.97 0.91 29.44
CA HIS A 38 14.98 1.04 30.91
C HIS A 38 13.62 1.53 31.46
N PRO A 39 13.00 0.90 32.49
CA PRO A 39 11.65 1.23 32.97
C PRO A 39 11.40 2.72 33.23
N GLU A 40 12.33 3.39 33.90
CA GLU A 40 12.30 4.83 34.19
C GLU A 40 13.03 5.69 33.13
N HIS A 41 13.47 5.10 32.01
CA HIS A 41 14.25 5.73 30.95
C HIS A 41 15.51 6.49 31.39
N LEU A 42 16.06 6.13 32.55
CA LEU A 42 17.10 6.88 33.24
C LEU A 42 18.26 5.99 33.71
N PRO A 43 18.86 5.10 32.90
CA PRO A 43 19.93 4.22 33.38
C PRO A 43 21.15 4.99 33.90
N SER A 44 21.81 4.44 34.92
CA SER A 44 23.11 4.89 35.41
C SER A 44 24.26 4.31 34.58
N LEU A 45 25.46 4.89 34.69
CA LEU A 45 26.66 4.40 34.00
C LEU A 45 26.98 2.93 34.36
N ASP A 46 26.71 2.53 35.61
CA ASP A 46 26.95 1.17 36.08
C ASP A 46 25.96 0.16 35.49
N GLU A 47 24.72 0.59 35.25
CA GLU A 47 23.72 -0.22 34.55
C GLU A 47 24.09 -0.38 33.07
N LEU A 48 24.43 0.72 32.38
CA LEU A 48 24.88 0.65 30.98
C LEU A 48 26.11 -0.26 30.81
N ALA A 49 27.09 -0.16 31.71
CA ALA A 49 28.28 -1.00 31.68
C ALA A 49 28.01 -2.48 32.01
N HIS A 50 26.89 -2.78 32.65
CA HIS A 50 26.45 -4.16 32.86
C HIS A 50 25.78 -4.74 31.60
N MET A 51 25.01 -3.92 30.89
CA MET A 51 24.21 -4.32 29.74
C MET A 51 25.02 -4.38 28.43
N MET A 52 26.15 -3.69 28.36
CA MET A 52 26.94 -3.52 27.15
C MET A 52 28.30 -4.23 27.25
N PRO A 53 28.81 -4.85 26.17
CA PRO A 53 30.17 -5.38 26.12
C PRO A 53 31.22 -4.27 25.93
N LYS A 54 31.10 -3.16 26.66
CA LYS A 54 31.98 -1.98 26.58
C LYS A 54 32.40 -1.54 27.97
N ASN A 55 33.60 -0.98 28.10
CA ASN A 55 34.08 -0.46 29.37
C ASN A 55 33.44 0.92 29.70
N LYS A 56 33.45 1.29 30.98
CA LYS A 56 32.82 2.54 31.45
C LYS A 56 33.40 3.82 30.82
N ALA A 57 34.69 3.84 30.47
CA ALA A 57 35.30 5.00 29.83
C ALA A 57 34.74 5.19 28.42
N ALA A 58 34.72 4.11 27.62
CA ALA A 58 34.16 4.14 26.27
C ALA A 58 32.67 4.50 26.26
N ILE A 59 31.89 4.05 27.25
CA ILE A 59 30.48 4.44 27.40
C ILE A 59 30.38 5.93 27.75
N ARG A 60 31.20 6.41 28.67
CA ARG A 60 31.22 7.83 29.08
C ARG A 60 31.53 8.75 27.90
N ASP A 61 32.52 8.42 27.09
CA ASP A 61 32.88 9.20 25.90
C ASP A 61 31.68 9.33 24.94
N GLN A 62 30.88 8.27 24.78
CA GLN A 62 29.70 8.31 23.92
C GLN A 62 28.50 9.04 24.56
N LEU A 63 28.36 8.98 25.87
CA LEU A 63 27.36 9.78 26.60
C LEU A 63 27.65 11.28 26.48
N GLU A 64 28.93 11.66 26.51
CA GLU A 64 29.38 13.04 26.28
C GLU A 64 29.03 13.49 24.86
N VAL A 65 29.34 12.68 23.84
CA VAL A 65 28.96 12.98 22.45
C VAL A 65 27.44 13.14 22.27
N LEU A 66 26.63 12.27 22.89
CA LEU A 66 25.17 12.40 22.83
C LEU A 66 24.65 13.63 23.57
N SER A 67 25.31 14.03 24.66
CA SER A 67 24.97 15.25 25.43
C SER A 67 25.34 16.52 24.67
N ASP A 68 26.51 16.55 24.03
CA ASP A 68 26.99 17.68 23.22
C ASP A 68 26.09 17.94 22.00
N ASN A 69 25.39 16.91 21.53
CA ASN A 69 24.40 17.00 20.45
C ASN A 69 22.95 17.17 20.97
N ASP A 70 22.78 17.39 22.27
CA ASP A 70 21.48 17.66 22.90
C ASP A 70 20.46 16.53 22.68
N ILE A 71 20.93 15.28 22.60
CA ILE A 71 20.09 14.08 22.51
C ILE A 71 19.76 13.55 23.90
N ILE A 72 20.72 13.60 24.81
CA ILE A 72 20.57 13.14 26.20
C ILE A 72 21.09 14.21 27.16
N VAL A 73 20.72 14.08 28.43
CA VAL A 73 21.28 14.87 29.51
C VAL A 73 21.53 14.00 30.74
N CYS A 74 22.52 14.41 31.55
CA CYS A 74 22.81 13.80 32.84
C CYS A 74 21.90 14.40 33.92
N TYR A 75 20.92 13.63 34.35
CA TYR A 75 20.05 13.95 35.48
C TYR A 75 20.72 13.54 36.79
N ARG A 76 20.86 14.50 37.70
CA ARG A 76 21.43 14.25 39.03
C ARG A 76 20.35 14.04 40.07
N TYR A 77 20.59 13.13 40.99
CA TYR A 77 19.75 12.90 42.17
C TYR A 77 20.60 13.04 43.44
N PRO A 78 20.74 14.27 43.96
CA PRO A 78 21.58 14.56 45.13
C PRO A 78 21.34 13.66 46.36
N PRO A 79 20.11 13.22 46.68
CA PRO A 79 19.89 12.34 47.84
C PRO A 79 20.65 11.01 47.80
N ASN A 80 21.06 10.53 46.61
CA ASN A 80 21.85 9.31 46.49
C ASN A 80 23.36 9.53 46.71
N GLU A 81 23.85 10.77 46.73
CA GLU A 81 25.29 11.06 46.89
C GLU A 81 25.80 10.63 48.28
N ASP A 82 24.95 10.74 49.30
CA ASP A 82 25.26 10.34 50.69
C ASP A 82 24.99 8.84 50.94
N ALA A 83 24.33 8.15 50.02
CA ALA A 83 24.00 6.73 50.13
C ALA A 83 25.13 5.87 49.58
N ARG A 84 25.67 4.97 50.41
CA ARG A 84 26.67 3.99 49.95
C ARG A 84 26.03 3.06 48.93
N ASP A 85 26.73 2.86 47.81
CA ASP A 85 26.37 1.93 46.73
C ASP A 85 25.11 2.28 45.89
N LEU A 86 24.67 3.54 45.89
CA LEU A 86 23.63 4.03 44.96
C LEU A 86 24.21 5.00 43.92
N PRO A 87 23.71 4.96 42.67
CA PRO A 87 24.07 5.95 41.65
C PRO A 87 23.37 7.30 41.92
N SER A 88 24.09 8.41 41.79
CA SER A 88 23.53 9.77 41.83
C SER A 88 23.43 10.44 40.46
N GLN A 89 23.93 9.78 39.41
CA GLN A 89 23.95 10.27 38.03
C GLN A 89 23.23 9.28 37.12
N PHE A 90 22.27 9.79 36.36
CA PHE A 90 21.39 9.05 35.47
C PHE A 90 21.35 9.74 34.11
N TYR A 91 21.19 8.98 33.04
CA TYR A 91 21.21 9.51 31.68
C TYR A 91 19.86 9.24 31.02
N GLY A 92 19.22 10.29 30.52
CA GLY A 92 17.91 10.19 29.85
C GLY A 92 17.82 11.19 28.70
N LEU A 93 16.77 11.07 27.90
CA LEU A 93 16.56 11.94 26.74
C LEU A 93 16.26 13.39 27.17
N THR A 94 16.63 14.31 26.29
CA THR A 94 16.13 15.70 26.27
C THR A 94 14.83 15.75 25.45
N GLU A 95 14.10 16.87 25.48
CA GLU A 95 12.92 17.09 24.62
C GLU A 95 13.31 17.00 23.12
N ARG A 96 14.40 17.69 22.73
CA ARG A 96 14.95 17.62 21.37
C ARG A 96 15.40 16.20 20.98
N GLY A 97 16.00 15.48 21.93
CA GLY A 97 16.41 14.09 21.71
C GLY A 97 15.23 13.19 21.38
N VAL A 98 14.10 13.37 22.06
CA VAL A 98 12.85 12.66 21.75
C VAL A 98 12.38 12.97 20.33
N GLU A 99 12.34 14.24 19.92
CA GLU A 99 11.93 14.65 18.56
C GLU A 99 12.79 13.98 17.49
N ILE A 100 14.12 14.02 17.66
CA ILE A 100 15.06 13.39 16.74
C ILE A 100 14.87 11.86 16.72
N LEU A 101 14.69 11.23 17.88
CA LEU A 101 14.47 9.79 17.94
C LEU A 101 13.13 9.37 17.32
N TYR A 102 12.11 10.22 17.39
CA TYR A 102 10.83 10.02 16.69
C TYR A 102 11.02 10.09 15.17
N GLU A 103 11.62 11.17 14.66
CA GLU A 103 11.87 11.38 13.22
C GLU A 103 12.68 10.23 12.60
N TYR A 104 13.66 9.70 13.33
CA TYR A 104 14.52 8.61 12.88
C TYR A 104 14.01 7.21 13.28
N ASN A 105 12.73 7.09 13.68
CA ASN A 105 12.01 5.84 13.96
C ASN A 105 12.57 4.97 15.10
N TYR A 106 13.32 5.55 16.04
CA TYR A 106 13.80 4.84 17.23
C TYR A 106 12.66 4.52 18.20
N LEU A 107 11.67 5.42 18.34
CA LEU A 107 10.57 5.23 19.29
C LEU A 107 9.62 4.09 18.89
N ARG A 108 9.55 3.73 17.60
CA ARG A 108 8.81 2.54 17.14
C ARG A 108 9.33 1.24 17.76
N GLY A 109 10.62 1.18 18.08
CA GLY A 109 11.26 0.03 18.71
C GLY A 109 11.10 -0.05 20.23
N LEU A 110 10.46 0.95 20.86
CA LEU A 110 10.41 1.10 22.31
C LEU A 110 9.75 -0.11 23.03
N PRO A 111 8.64 -0.71 22.55
CA PRO A 111 8.07 -1.92 23.16
C PRO A 111 9.04 -3.11 23.12
N VAL A 112 9.78 -3.26 22.02
CA VAL A 112 10.77 -4.34 21.85
C VAL A 112 11.96 -4.10 22.79
N ALA A 113 12.47 -2.86 22.86
CA ALA A 113 13.55 -2.49 23.76
C ALA A 113 13.19 -2.72 25.23
N ARG A 114 11.95 -2.39 25.64
CA ARG A 114 11.42 -2.67 26.97
C ARG A 114 11.39 -4.17 27.26
N ALA A 115 10.82 -4.96 26.36
CA ALA A 115 10.73 -6.40 26.52
C ALA A 115 12.12 -7.05 26.63
N LEU A 116 13.08 -6.64 25.80
CA LEU A 116 14.47 -7.12 25.88
C LEU A 116 15.13 -6.76 27.22
N TYR A 117 14.92 -5.54 27.70
CA TYR A 117 15.46 -5.09 28.98
C TYR A 117 14.88 -5.90 30.15
N GLU A 118 13.56 -6.07 30.20
CA GLU A 118 12.87 -6.81 31.27
C GLU A 118 13.26 -8.28 31.34
N ASN A 119 13.53 -8.90 30.19
CA ASN A 119 13.97 -10.29 30.11
C ASN A 119 15.49 -10.45 30.35
N THR A 120 16.24 -9.36 30.52
CA THR A 120 17.67 -9.44 30.79
C THR A 120 17.93 -9.77 32.26
N ARG A 121 18.72 -10.82 32.50
CA ARG A 121 19.14 -11.19 33.85
C ARG A 121 20.15 -10.18 34.40
N LEU A 122 19.77 -9.46 35.45
CA LEU A 122 20.63 -8.50 36.13
C LEU A 122 21.41 -9.15 37.28
N SER A 123 22.64 -8.68 37.50
CA SER A 123 23.38 -8.97 38.74
C SER A 123 22.75 -8.28 39.96
N GLU A 124 23.03 -8.74 41.18
CA GLU A 124 22.51 -8.10 42.41
C GLU A 124 22.88 -6.61 42.49
N LYS A 125 24.09 -6.24 42.05
CA LYS A 125 24.51 -4.85 42.00
C LYS A 125 23.72 -4.06 40.96
N ALA A 126 23.54 -4.61 39.75
CA ALA A 126 22.80 -3.94 38.70
C ALA A 126 21.31 -3.79 39.05
N GLN A 127 20.70 -4.79 39.71
CA GLN A 127 19.33 -4.70 40.21
C GLN A 127 19.19 -3.61 41.28
N ARG A 128 20.12 -3.54 42.25
CA ARG A 128 20.12 -2.45 43.25
C ARG A 128 20.23 -1.07 42.63
N HIS A 129 21.00 -0.93 41.54
CA HIS A 129 21.07 0.32 40.81
C HIS A 129 19.77 0.59 40.05
N ARG A 130 19.18 -0.43 39.40
CA ARG A 130 17.87 -0.37 38.72
C ARG A 130 16.79 0.20 39.63
N ASP A 131 16.71 -0.31 40.85
CA ASP A 131 15.66 0.02 41.81
C ASP A 131 16.00 1.27 42.65
N ALA A 132 17.13 1.94 42.39
CA ALA A 132 17.52 3.14 43.12
C ALA A 132 16.54 4.30 42.87
N PRO A 133 16.28 5.18 43.86
CA PRO A 133 15.52 6.40 43.66
C PRO A 133 16.15 7.28 42.57
N ARG A 134 15.30 7.86 41.72
CA ARG A 134 15.69 8.61 40.52
C ARG A 134 14.95 9.96 40.45
N PRO A 135 15.49 10.95 39.71
CA PRO A 135 14.78 12.19 39.44
C PRO A 135 13.63 11.92 38.45
N GLN A 136 12.64 12.81 38.43
CA GLN A 136 11.58 12.76 37.42
C GLN A 136 12.07 13.37 36.10
N LEU A 137 11.68 12.74 34.99
CA LEU A 137 11.88 13.28 33.65
C LEU A 137 10.91 14.46 33.40
N PRO A 138 11.23 15.36 32.46
CA PRO A 138 10.29 16.36 31.99
C PRO A 138 9.00 15.72 31.44
N ALA A 139 7.85 16.35 31.66
CA ALA A 139 6.55 15.80 31.26
C ALA A 139 6.49 15.44 29.76
N GLN A 140 7.01 16.32 28.88
CA GLN A 140 7.05 16.07 27.43
C GLN A 140 7.85 14.82 27.06
N VAL A 141 8.94 14.55 27.79
CA VAL A 141 9.75 13.34 27.59
C VAL A 141 9.02 12.11 28.12
N ILE A 142 8.33 12.21 29.25
CA ILE A 142 7.52 11.11 29.79
C ILE A 142 6.39 10.76 28.83
N ASP A 143 5.65 11.74 28.34
CA ASP A 143 4.51 11.54 27.43
C ASP A 143 4.96 10.80 26.16
N ALA A 144 6.08 11.18 25.57
CA ALA A 144 6.59 10.55 24.35
C ALA A 144 7.21 9.15 24.56
N LEU A 145 7.63 8.82 25.79
CA LEU A 145 8.26 7.54 26.13
C LEU A 145 7.33 6.57 26.84
N THR A 146 6.14 7.03 27.21
CA THR A 146 5.11 6.19 27.79
C THR A 146 4.72 5.17 26.73
N ILE A 147 4.95 3.88 27.04
CA ILE A 147 4.32 2.75 26.32
C ILE A 147 2.87 2.74 26.75
N GLY A 148 2.16 3.82 26.46
CA GLY A 148 0.72 3.77 26.46
C GLY A 148 0.31 3.02 25.22
N GLU A 149 -0.85 2.43 25.32
CA GLU A 149 -1.82 2.36 24.23
C GLU A 149 -2.08 3.80 23.70
N ASP A 150 -1.05 4.57 23.31
CA ASP A 150 -1.12 6.01 23.04
C ASP A 150 -1.21 6.32 21.54
N ASN A 151 -1.12 5.30 20.69
CA ASN A 151 -1.89 5.32 19.43
C ASN A 151 -3.39 5.05 19.67
N ASP A 152 -3.77 4.57 20.87
CA ASP A 152 -5.16 4.31 21.25
C ASP A 152 -5.78 5.51 21.99
N THR A 153 -5.08 6.27 22.84
CA THR A 153 -5.68 7.43 23.53
C THR A 153 -6.06 8.62 22.64
N ASN A 154 -5.33 8.85 21.55
CA ASN A 154 -5.75 9.80 20.52
C ASN A 154 -6.92 9.23 19.70
N PHE A 155 -6.83 7.96 19.31
CA PHE A 155 -7.89 7.29 18.57
C PHE A 155 -9.17 7.09 19.40
N ASP A 156 -9.09 7.07 20.73
CA ASP A 156 -10.21 6.87 21.65
C ASP A 156 -11.32 7.91 21.45
N ARG A 157 -10.96 9.14 21.06
CA ARG A 157 -11.94 10.18 20.75
C ARG A 157 -12.65 9.90 19.43
N LEU A 158 -11.92 9.45 18.41
CA LEU A 158 -12.48 9.05 17.13
C LEU A 158 -13.30 7.75 17.25
N GLU A 159 -12.83 6.76 18.01
CA GLU A 159 -13.57 5.55 18.35
C GLU A 159 -14.86 5.89 19.08
N ARG A 160 -14.79 6.71 20.14
CA ARG A 160 -15.97 7.15 20.87
C ARG A 160 -16.96 7.84 19.95
N TYR A 161 -16.48 8.73 19.07
CA TYR A 161 -17.31 9.39 18.08
C TYR A 161 -17.99 8.39 17.12
N ILE A 162 -17.26 7.40 16.60
CA ILE A 162 -17.83 6.34 15.75
C ILE A 162 -18.92 5.57 16.50
N ARG A 163 -18.66 5.18 17.74
CA ARG A 163 -19.62 4.44 18.58
C ARG A 163 -20.84 5.29 18.95
N GLU A 164 -20.69 6.58 19.15
CA GLU A 164 -21.81 7.50 19.39
C GLU A 164 -22.68 7.69 18.14
N GLN A 165 -22.07 7.85 16.97
CA GLN A 165 -22.79 8.06 15.71
C GLN A 165 -23.39 6.78 15.12
N LYS A 166 -22.73 5.65 15.30
CA LYS A 166 -23.04 4.38 14.61
C LYS A 166 -23.16 3.18 15.54
N GLY A 167 -23.25 3.37 16.86
CA GLY A 167 -23.34 2.28 17.85
C GLY A 167 -24.60 1.40 17.73
N ASN A 168 -25.61 1.83 16.97
CA ASN A 168 -26.77 1.01 16.63
C ASN A 168 -26.54 0.10 15.41
N THR A 169 -25.43 0.26 14.69
CA THR A 169 -25.07 -0.57 13.55
C THR A 169 -24.32 -1.82 14.02
N ARG A 170 -24.55 -2.95 13.35
CA ARG A 170 -23.91 -4.22 13.73
C ARG A 170 -22.42 -4.29 13.39
N SER A 171 -21.94 -3.41 12.52
CA SER A 171 -20.55 -3.36 12.06
C SER A 171 -19.72 -2.29 12.76
N VAL A 172 -20.14 -1.82 13.95
CA VAL A 172 -19.45 -0.71 14.62
C VAL A 172 -18.01 -1.07 14.99
N ASP A 173 -17.75 -2.32 15.38
CA ASP A 173 -16.39 -2.76 15.71
C ASP A 173 -15.51 -2.79 14.46
N ASP A 174 -15.99 -3.34 13.34
CA ASP A 174 -15.29 -3.25 12.05
C ASP A 174 -15.04 -1.81 11.59
N GLN A 175 -15.97 -0.89 11.86
CA GLN A 175 -15.81 0.54 11.53
C GLN A 175 -14.65 1.15 12.32
N VAL A 176 -14.55 0.84 13.62
CA VAL A 176 -13.44 1.26 14.48
C VAL A 176 -12.13 0.67 13.96
N THR A 177 -12.09 -0.63 13.66
CA THR A 177 -10.89 -1.30 13.12
C THR A 177 -10.43 -0.67 11.80
N VAL A 178 -11.36 -0.42 10.87
CA VAL A 178 -11.03 0.20 9.58
C VAL A 178 -10.57 1.65 9.77
N ALA A 179 -11.24 2.46 10.59
CA ALA A 179 -10.80 3.83 10.85
C ALA A 179 -9.39 3.88 11.49
N LYS A 180 -9.09 2.96 12.41
CA LYS A 180 -7.76 2.83 13.03
C LYS A 180 -6.70 2.43 12.01
N ALA A 181 -7.03 1.55 11.06
CA ALA A 181 -6.13 1.19 9.98
C ALA A 181 -5.78 2.39 9.09
N PHE A 182 -6.75 3.23 8.72
CA PHE A 182 -6.50 4.45 7.95
C PHE A 182 -5.59 5.43 8.69
N TYR A 183 -5.83 5.59 10.01
CA TYR A 183 -5.01 6.47 10.85
C TYR A 183 -3.56 5.98 10.94
N ASN A 184 -3.37 4.71 11.28
CA ASN A 184 -2.04 4.09 11.38
C ASN A 184 -1.28 4.10 10.05
N ALA A 185 -2.00 4.11 8.93
CA ALA A 185 -1.46 4.19 7.60
C ALA A 185 -1.08 5.59 7.14
N GLY A 186 -1.48 6.63 7.89
CA GLY A 186 -1.30 8.02 7.48
C GLY A 186 -2.16 8.45 6.29
N ILE A 187 -3.31 7.82 6.06
CA ILE A 187 -4.22 8.19 4.94
C ILE A 187 -5.12 9.35 5.38
N ASP A 188 -4.52 10.52 5.46
CA ASP A 188 -5.12 11.74 5.94
C ASP A 188 -5.84 12.54 4.82
N PRO A 189 -6.40 13.72 5.09
CA PRO A 189 -7.09 14.55 4.10
C PRO A 189 -6.20 15.10 2.98
N GLU A 190 -4.89 15.15 3.14
CA GLU A 190 -3.94 15.64 2.13
C GLU A 190 -3.60 14.55 1.11
N GLU A 191 -3.74 13.28 1.50
CA GLU A 191 -3.47 12.12 0.63
C GLU A 191 -4.54 11.87 -0.45
N GLU A 192 -4.15 11.21 -1.55
CA GLU A 192 -5.07 10.86 -2.66
C GLU A 192 -6.18 9.89 -2.19
N GLY A 193 -5.90 9.11 -1.15
CA GLY A 193 -6.77 8.07 -0.62
C GLY A 193 -6.61 6.72 -1.33
N ILE A 194 -7.13 5.67 -0.70
CA ILE A 194 -6.97 4.28 -1.15
C ILE A 194 -8.26 3.74 -1.78
N LYS A 195 -8.13 2.77 -2.67
CA LYS A 195 -9.31 2.05 -3.21
C LYS A 195 -9.82 1.01 -2.24
N GLN A 196 -11.10 0.66 -2.36
CA GLN A 196 -11.71 -0.43 -1.58
C GLN A 196 -10.98 -1.78 -1.72
N ALA A 197 -10.44 -2.08 -2.91
CA ALA A 197 -9.71 -3.32 -3.17
C ALA A 197 -8.36 -3.35 -2.42
N GLU A 198 -7.63 -2.23 -2.48
CA GLU A 198 -6.30 -2.05 -1.87
C GLU A 198 -6.34 -2.10 -0.34
N LEU A 199 -7.51 -1.86 0.26
CA LEU A 199 -7.71 -1.86 1.72
C LEU A 199 -7.33 -3.19 2.39
N LEU A 200 -7.56 -4.33 1.73
CA LEU A 200 -7.11 -5.62 2.29
C LEU A 200 -5.62 -5.85 2.06
N ASP A 201 -5.15 -5.55 0.85
CA ASP A 201 -3.78 -5.85 0.45
C ASP A 201 -2.78 -5.02 1.27
N SER A 202 -3.19 -3.82 1.70
CA SER A 202 -2.33 -2.85 2.39
C SER A 202 -2.44 -2.87 3.90
N PHE A 203 -3.58 -3.29 4.49
CA PHE A 203 -3.85 -3.06 5.92
C PHE A 203 -4.11 -4.31 6.77
N ASP A 204 -4.08 -5.53 6.20
CA ASP A 204 -4.30 -6.80 6.93
C ASP A 204 -5.44 -6.71 7.97
N VAL A 205 -6.56 -6.09 7.56
CA VAL A 205 -7.69 -5.81 8.44
C VAL A 205 -8.65 -6.99 8.40
N ASP A 206 -8.75 -7.71 9.51
CA ASP A 206 -9.78 -8.74 9.69
C ASP A 206 -11.10 -8.05 10.06
N ILE A 207 -12.11 -8.19 9.20
CA ILE A 207 -13.45 -7.61 9.38
C ILE A 207 -14.52 -8.67 9.13
N GLU A 208 -15.57 -8.66 9.96
CA GLU A 208 -16.65 -9.64 9.87
C GLU A 208 -17.69 -9.28 8.78
N TYR A 209 -17.88 -7.97 8.54
CA TYR A 209 -18.89 -7.45 7.63
C TYR A 209 -18.30 -7.04 6.27
N GLN A 210 -19.18 -6.93 5.26
CA GLN A 210 -18.77 -6.52 3.92
C GLN A 210 -18.11 -5.14 3.94
N ARG A 211 -16.91 -5.03 3.34
CA ARG A 211 -16.11 -3.80 3.21
C ARG A 211 -16.93 -2.58 2.81
N ARG A 212 -17.78 -2.73 1.79
CA ARG A 212 -18.63 -1.65 1.28
C ARG A 212 -19.56 -1.10 2.36
N THR A 213 -20.13 -1.97 3.19
CA THR A 213 -21.01 -1.57 4.29
C THR A 213 -20.25 -0.78 5.35
N VAL A 214 -19.07 -1.26 5.75
CA VAL A 214 -18.21 -0.59 6.74
C VAL A 214 -17.77 0.79 6.24
N LEU A 215 -17.26 0.87 5.02
CA LEU A 215 -16.83 2.14 4.40
C LEU A 215 -18.00 3.13 4.24
N ASN A 216 -19.18 2.66 3.81
CA ASN A 216 -20.35 3.53 3.70
C ASN A 216 -20.75 4.11 5.06
N HIS A 217 -20.75 3.30 6.13
CA HIS A 217 -21.07 3.81 7.46
C HIS A 217 -20.05 4.84 7.96
N LEU A 218 -18.77 4.63 7.69
CA LEU A 218 -17.72 5.59 8.04
C LEU A 218 -17.83 6.89 7.23
N VAL A 219 -18.23 6.81 5.95
CA VAL A 219 -18.54 8.00 5.13
C VAL A 219 -19.77 8.72 5.67
N ASP A 220 -20.83 7.99 5.99
CA ASP A 220 -22.07 8.57 6.56
C ASP A 220 -21.84 9.17 7.95
N ALA A 221 -20.85 8.70 8.70
CA ALA A 221 -20.44 9.27 9.99
C ALA A 221 -19.53 10.50 9.84
N GLY A 222 -19.11 10.84 8.61
CA GLY A 222 -18.16 11.92 8.35
C GLY A 222 -16.72 11.59 8.76
N VAL A 223 -16.40 10.32 9.00
CA VAL A 223 -15.04 9.86 9.35
C VAL A 223 -14.18 9.71 8.11
N LEU A 224 -14.75 9.15 7.04
CA LEU A 224 -14.06 9.03 5.74
C LEU A 224 -14.69 9.94 4.69
N ALA A 225 -13.85 10.56 3.87
CA ALA A 225 -14.27 11.16 2.61
C ALA A 225 -14.22 10.11 1.51
N ARG A 226 -15.28 10.07 0.69
CA ARG A 226 -15.29 9.30 -0.57
C ARG A 226 -15.07 10.25 -1.73
N THR A 227 -13.94 10.13 -2.42
CA THR A 227 -13.59 10.95 -3.58
C THR A 227 -13.61 10.10 -4.85
N ALA A 228 -14.16 10.66 -5.92
CA ALA A 228 -13.92 10.12 -7.26
C ALA A 228 -12.58 10.69 -7.75
N PRO A 229 -11.71 9.88 -8.37
CA PRO A 229 -10.50 10.41 -8.97
C PRO A 229 -10.86 11.39 -10.09
N SER A 230 -10.01 12.40 -10.28
CA SER A 230 -10.15 13.40 -11.32
C SER A 230 -10.19 12.73 -12.69
N GLY A 231 -11.22 12.98 -13.50
CA GLY A 231 -11.33 12.41 -14.83
C GLY A 231 -12.77 12.12 -15.26
N PRO A 232 -12.96 11.42 -16.39
CA PRO A 232 -14.28 10.99 -16.84
C PRO A 232 -14.86 9.89 -15.94
N ASP A 233 -16.19 9.88 -15.80
CA ASP A 233 -16.93 8.89 -14.99
C ASP A 233 -16.84 7.46 -15.54
N VAL A 234 -16.42 7.32 -16.80
CA VAL A 234 -16.22 6.05 -17.51
C VAL A 234 -14.99 6.17 -18.38
N PHE A 235 -14.10 5.19 -18.29
CA PHE A 235 -12.98 5.00 -19.21
C PHE A 235 -13.34 3.90 -20.20
N ALA A 236 -13.22 4.20 -21.49
CA ALA A 236 -13.24 3.20 -22.55
C ALA A 236 -11.80 2.71 -22.77
N ILE A 237 -11.58 1.41 -22.62
CA ILE A 237 -10.28 0.76 -22.75
C ILE A 237 -10.36 -0.23 -23.92
N SER A 238 -9.44 -0.13 -24.86
CA SER A 238 -9.31 -1.11 -25.95
C SER A 238 -8.44 -2.26 -25.47
N GLU A 239 -8.95 -3.49 -25.42
CA GLU A 239 -8.15 -4.68 -25.09
C GLU A 239 -7.00 -4.90 -26.08
N ARG A 240 -7.20 -4.52 -27.34
CA ARG A 240 -6.21 -4.68 -28.41
C ARG A 240 -5.00 -3.77 -28.20
N LEU A 241 -5.24 -2.53 -27.79
CA LEU A 241 -4.18 -1.54 -27.56
C LEU A 241 -3.66 -1.55 -26.13
N ASP A 242 -4.44 -2.10 -25.19
CA ASP A 242 -4.23 -1.95 -23.74
C ASP A 242 -4.15 -0.48 -23.30
N GLU A 243 -4.93 0.39 -23.96
CA GLU A 243 -4.90 1.84 -23.76
C GLU A 243 -6.32 2.44 -23.63
N ILE A 244 -6.40 3.60 -22.98
CA ILE A 244 -7.62 4.39 -22.84
C ILE A 244 -7.92 5.11 -24.16
N VAL A 245 -9.08 4.85 -24.76
CA VAL A 245 -9.51 5.36 -26.07
C VAL A 245 -10.69 6.35 -25.97
N ASN A 246 -10.77 7.09 -24.86
CA ASN A 246 -11.82 8.09 -24.62
C ASN A 246 -11.89 9.11 -25.77
N GLY A 247 -13.09 9.32 -26.32
CA GLY A 247 -13.33 10.23 -27.45
C GLY A 247 -13.01 9.64 -28.83
N GLN A 248 -12.40 8.45 -28.90
CA GLN A 248 -12.12 7.72 -30.14
C GLN A 248 -12.74 6.31 -30.17
N VAL A 249 -13.60 6.01 -29.20
CA VAL A 249 -14.28 4.71 -29.00
C VAL A 249 -14.84 4.13 -30.30
N THR A 250 -15.62 4.93 -31.05
CA THR A 250 -16.26 4.46 -32.28
C THR A 250 -15.26 4.16 -33.40
N GLU A 251 -14.18 4.94 -33.50
CA GLU A 251 -13.16 4.73 -34.53
C GLU A 251 -12.29 3.52 -34.20
N GLU A 252 -11.94 3.35 -32.94
CA GLU A 252 -11.25 2.15 -32.46
C GLU A 252 -12.12 0.90 -32.65
N ALA A 253 -13.43 0.98 -32.36
CA ALA A 253 -14.34 -0.14 -32.56
C ALA A 253 -14.40 -0.58 -34.04
N LYS A 254 -14.48 0.40 -34.96
CA LYS A 254 -14.45 0.12 -36.40
C LYS A 254 -13.14 -0.53 -36.84
N ALA A 255 -12.00 -0.04 -36.34
CA ALA A 255 -10.70 -0.63 -36.66
C ALA A 255 -10.60 -2.09 -36.20
N ASN A 256 -11.13 -2.41 -35.02
CA ASN A 256 -11.19 -3.79 -34.52
C ASN A 256 -12.18 -4.65 -35.33
N LEU A 257 -13.32 -4.11 -35.76
CA LEU A 257 -14.26 -4.80 -36.65
C LEU A 257 -13.63 -5.10 -38.01
N ASP A 258 -12.89 -4.16 -38.60
CA ASP A 258 -12.18 -4.36 -39.86
C ASP A 258 -11.13 -5.47 -39.71
N ALA A 259 -10.40 -5.51 -38.59
CA ALA A 259 -9.45 -6.58 -38.29
C ALA A 259 -10.14 -7.94 -38.08
N LEU A 260 -11.30 -7.97 -37.43
CA LEU A 260 -12.13 -9.18 -37.30
C LEU A 260 -12.63 -9.67 -38.66
N ILE A 261 -13.10 -8.78 -39.52
CA ILE A 261 -13.55 -9.13 -40.88
C ILE A 261 -12.39 -9.69 -41.71
N ALA A 262 -11.21 -9.08 -41.63
CA ALA A 262 -10.01 -9.62 -42.27
C ALA A 262 -9.67 -11.03 -41.76
N HIS A 263 -9.77 -11.27 -40.44
CA HIS A 263 -9.55 -12.60 -39.86
C HIS A 263 -10.55 -13.64 -40.38
N ILE A 264 -11.83 -13.26 -40.49
CA ILE A 264 -12.86 -14.11 -41.09
C ILE A 264 -12.50 -14.48 -42.53
N ASP A 265 -12.09 -13.49 -43.34
CA ASP A 265 -11.76 -13.70 -44.75
C ASP A 265 -10.47 -14.52 -44.95
N ASP A 266 -9.50 -14.41 -44.04
CA ASP A 266 -8.28 -15.22 -44.04
C ASP A 266 -8.59 -16.71 -43.75
N GLU A 267 -9.49 -17.02 -42.81
CA GLU A 267 -9.94 -18.41 -42.56
C GLU A 267 -10.55 -19.06 -43.81
N LEU A 268 -11.29 -18.27 -44.61
CA LEU A 268 -11.88 -18.72 -45.87
C LEU A 268 -10.83 -19.00 -46.96
N GLN A 269 -9.76 -18.21 -47.02
CA GLN A 269 -8.69 -18.47 -47.97
C GLN A 269 -7.90 -19.73 -47.61
N VAL A 270 -7.63 -19.96 -46.32
CA VAL A 270 -6.94 -21.17 -45.86
C VAL A 270 -7.76 -22.43 -46.14
N THR A 271 -9.08 -22.38 -45.93
CA THR A 271 -9.97 -23.50 -46.26
C THR A 271 -10.07 -23.76 -47.76
N ALA A 272 -10.23 -22.72 -48.59
CA ALA A 272 -10.26 -22.86 -50.05
C ALA A 272 -8.96 -23.45 -50.63
N LEU A 273 -7.80 -23.03 -50.13
CA LEU A 273 -6.50 -23.57 -50.57
C LEU A 273 -6.29 -25.04 -50.16
N ALA A 274 -6.88 -25.47 -49.04
CA ALA A 274 -6.84 -26.87 -48.60
C ALA A 274 -7.75 -27.76 -49.46
N GLU A 275 -8.92 -27.26 -49.88
CA GLU A 275 -9.83 -27.95 -50.80
C GLU A 275 -9.22 -28.05 -52.21
N ASP A 276 -8.66 -26.97 -52.75
CA ASP A 276 -7.97 -26.97 -54.06
C ASP A 276 -6.75 -27.91 -54.10
N ALA A 277 -6.08 -28.12 -52.95
CA ALA A 277 -5.01 -29.09 -52.83
C ALA A 277 -5.53 -30.54 -52.82
N ALA A 278 -6.75 -30.78 -52.33
CA ALA A 278 -7.41 -32.07 -52.32
C ALA A 278 -8.05 -32.44 -53.68
N GLU A 279 -8.45 -31.45 -54.49
CA GLU A 279 -9.05 -31.67 -55.82
C GLU A 279 -8.05 -32.05 -56.93
N ARG A 280 -6.74 -32.08 -56.65
CA ARG A 280 -5.71 -32.44 -57.65
C ARG A 280 -5.64 -33.92 -58.03
N ASP A 281 -6.49 -34.79 -57.46
CA ASP A 281 -6.48 -36.24 -57.73
C ASP A 281 -7.78 -36.82 -58.35
N GLY A 282 -8.62 -36.02 -59.02
CA GLY A 282 -9.82 -36.53 -59.72
C GLY A 282 -10.27 -35.71 -60.95
N PRO A 283 -10.96 -36.32 -61.94
CA PRO A 283 -11.35 -35.65 -63.19
C PRO A 283 -12.56 -34.70 -63.00
N PRO A 284 -12.69 -33.64 -63.83
CA PRO A 284 -13.51 -32.48 -63.50
C PRO A 284 -15.01 -32.75 -63.75
N ALA A 285 -15.85 -32.50 -62.75
CA ALA A 285 -17.29 -32.46 -62.90
C ALA A 285 -17.84 -31.07 -62.55
N ARG A 286 -18.36 -30.42 -63.60
CA ARG A 286 -19.36 -29.34 -63.69
C ARG A 286 -19.72 -28.54 -62.43
N THR A 287 -19.46 -27.24 -62.53
CA THR A 287 -20.22 -26.10 -61.96
C THR A 287 -21.43 -26.48 -61.12
N SER A 288 -21.25 -26.47 -59.80
CA SER A 288 -22.33 -26.36 -58.82
C SER A 288 -21.92 -25.30 -57.81
N GLU A 289 -22.90 -24.55 -57.31
CA GLU A 289 -22.75 -23.55 -56.24
C GLU A 289 -21.94 -24.13 -55.07
N PRO A 290 -21.14 -23.32 -54.34
CA PRO A 290 -20.36 -23.82 -53.21
C PRO A 290 -21.33 -24.20 -52.09
N SER A 291 -21.77 -25.45 -52.13
CA SER A 291 -22.38 -26.14 -51.00
C SER A 291 -21.25 -26.47 -50.06
N VAL A 292 -21.15 -25.73 -48.97
CA VAL A 292 -20.26 -26.03 -47.84
C VAL A 292 -20.56 -27.45 -47.39
N ALA A 293 -19.72 -28.39 -47.83
CA ALA A 293 -19.82 -29.78 -47.44
C ALA A 293 -19.30 -29.88 -46.01
N VAL A 294 -20.22 -30.15 -45.08
CA VAL A 294 -19.90 -30.51 -43.70
C VAL A 294 -19.24 -31.88 -43.73
N ALA A 295 -17.92 -31.90 -43.70
CA ALA A 295 -17.12 -33.06 -43.31
C ALA A 295 -16.67 -32.83 -41.85
N ASP A 296 -17.02 -33.75 -40.96
CA ASP A 296 -16.91 -33.71 -39.49
C ASP A 296 -15.47 -33.68 -38.94
N GLY A 297 -14.60 -32.81 -39.46
CA GLY A 297 -13.19 -32.72 -39.04
C GLY A 297 -12.57 -31.32 -39.02
N ALA A 298 -13.28 -30.27 -39.45
CA ALA A 298 -12.89 -28.88 -39.26
C ALA A 298 -13.91 -28.24 -38.31
N GLY A 299 -13.45 -27.66 -37.20
CA GLY A 299 -14.33 -26.93 -36.27
C GLY A 299 -15.14 -25.84 -36.98
N ARG A 300 -16.22 -25.38 -36.36
CA ARG A 300 -17.02 -24.25 -36.84
C ARG A 300 -16.11 -23.05 -37.12
N THR A 301 -16.23 -22.45 -38.31
CA THR A 301 -15.50 -21.22 -38.64
C THR A 301 -16.02 -20.03 -37.83
N ILE A 302 -15.23 -18.97 -37.69
CA ILE A 302 -15.67 -17.72 -37.00
C ILE A 302 -16.98 -17.23 -37.60
N ARG A 303 -17.08 -17.23 -38.94
CA ARG A 303 -18.29 -16.81 -39.65
C ARG A 303 -19.51 -17.62 -39.23
N SER A 304 -19.39 -18.94 -39.05
CA SER A 304 -20.51 -19.79 -38.64
C SER A 304 -20.90 -19.60 -37.17
N ILE A 305 -19.93 -19.35 -36.28
CA ILE A 305 -20.15 -19.03 -34.87
C ILE A 305 -20.92 -17.72 -34.75
N LEU A 306 -20.44 -16.67 -35.42
CA LEU A 306 -21.09 -15.36 -35.41
C LEU A 306 -22.47 -15.38 -36.06
N ALA A 307 -22.65 -16.14 -37.14
CA ALA A 307 -23.97 -16.30 -37.76
C ALA A 307 -24.99 -16.91 -36.78
N ALA A 308 -24.57 -17.93 -36.02
CA ALA A 308 -25.40 -18.55 -35.01
C ALA A 308 -25.72 -17.59 -33.86
N GLU A 309 -24.73 -16.83 -33.37
CA GLU A 309 -24.91 -15.84 -32.31
C GLU A 309 -25.91 -14.75 -32.72
N PHE A 310 -25.73 -14.20 -33.92
CA PHE A 310 -26.59 -13.12 -34.42
C PHE A 310 -27.94 -13.61 -34.96
N GLY A 311 -28.14 -14.92 -35.09
CA GLY A 311 -29.35 -15.51 -35.67
C GLY A 311 -29.56 -15.15 -37.15
N ILE A 312 -28.47 -14.97 -37.89
CA ILE A 312 -28.47 -14.60 -39.33
C ILE A 312 -27.78 -15.67 -40.16
N LYS A 313 -27.80 -15.52 -41.49
CA LYS A 313 -27.06 -16.43 -42.37
C LYS A 313 -25.56 -16.08 -42.39
N PRO A 314 -24.65 -17.07 -42.56
CA PRO A 314 -23.21 -16.83 -42.63
C PRO A 314 -22.78 -15.75 -43.63
N GLU A 315 -23.44 -15.64 -44.77
CA GLU A 315 -23.10 -14.65 -45.81
C GLU A 315 -23.44 -13.22 -45.41
N GLN A 316 -24.30 -13.05 -44.40
CA GLN A 316 -24.76 -11.74 -43.92
C GLN A 316 -23.93 -11.22 -42.75
N VAL A 317 -23.00 -12.01 -42.22
CA VAL A 317 -22.23 -11.66 -41.01
C VAL A 317 -21.41 -10.39 -41.20
N VAL A 318 -20.71 -10.24 -42.33
CA VAL A 318 -19.87 -9.06 -42.61
C VAL A 318 -20.73 -7.79 -42.71
N ASP A 319 -21.81 -7.84 -43.49
CA ASP A 319 -22.74 -6.71 -43.63
C ASP A 319 -23.37 -6.33 -42.27
N PHE A 320 -23.67 -7.34 -41.45
CA PHE A 320 -24.26 -7.13 -40.13
C PHE A 320 -23.27 -6.47 -39.17
N LEU A 321 -22.02 -6.92 -39.15
CA LEU A 321 -20.94 -6.33 -38.35
C LEU A 321 -20.66 -4.86 -38.73
N GLN A 322 -20.77 -4.52 -40.02
CA GLN A 322 -20.59 -3.14 -40.51
C GLN A 322 -21.80 -2.23 -40.26
N SER A 323 -22.92 -2.77 -39.76
CA SER A 323 -24.16 -2.04 -39.54
C SER A 323 -24.46 -1.86 -38.05
N GLY A 324 -25.11 -0.74 -37.69
CA GLY A 324 -25.52 -0.48 -36.31
C GLY A 324 -24.43 0.19 -35.48
N ASP A 325 -24.44 -0.03 -34.16
CA ASP A 325 -23.45 0.51 -33.24
C ASP A 325 -22.16 -0.33 -33.28
N PRO A 326 -21.01 0.23 -33.69
CA PRO A 326 -19.77 -0.53 -33.86
C PRO A 326 -19.28 -1.19 -32.57
N VAL A 327 -19.53 -0.58 -31.41
CA VAL A 327 -19.06 -1.10 -30.11
C VAL A 327 -19.87 -2.33 -29.73
N ASP A 328 -21.20 -2.25 -29.83
CA ASP A 328 -22.08 -3.38 -29.57
C ASP A 328 -21.77 -4.55 -30.52
N ARG A 329 -21.58 -4.27 -31.81
CA ARG A 329 -21.23 -5.30 -32.80
C ARG A 329 -19.92 -6.00 -32.48
N LEU A 330 -18.89 -5.22 -32.16
CA LEU A 330 -17.57 -5.75 -31.86
C LEU A 330 -17.60 -6.59 -30.59
N ASN A 331 -18.13 -6.05 -29.50
CA ASN A 331 -18.08 -6.72 -28.21
C ASN A 331 -18.88 -8.03 -28.23
N THR A 332 -20.09 -8.03 -28.83
CA THR A 332 -20.86 -9.27 -28.99
C THR A 332 -20.13 -10.29 -29.86
N ALA A 333 -19.48 -9.86 -30.94
CA ALA A 333 -18.73 -10.78 -31.79
C ALA A 333 -17.55 -11.41 -31.07
N VAL A 334 -16.78 -10.61 -30.34
CA VAL A 334 -15.61 -11.08 -29.58
C VAL A 334 -16.03 -12.02 -28.46
N GLU A 335 -17.09 -11.70 -27.71
CA GLU A 335 -17.63 -12.56 -26.63
C GLU A 335 -18.07 -13.92 -27.17
N ALA A 336 -18.73 -13.96 -28.33
CA ALA A 336 -19.16 -15.20 -28.96
C ALA A 336 -17.99 -16.07 -29.44
N ILE A 337 -16.91 -15.44 -29.93
CA ILE A 337 -15.69 -16.15 -30.32
C ILE A 337 -14.97 -16.69 -29.09
N GLU A 338 -14.80 -15.89 -28.04
CA GLU A 338 -14.14 -16.31 -26.79
C GLU A 338 -14.90 -17.41 -26.04
N SER A 339 -16.23 -17.42 -26.16
CA SER A 339 -17.09 -18.46 -25.58
C SER A 339 -17.06 -19.77 -26.37
N SER A 340 -16.52 -19.77 -27.59
CA SER A 340 -16.41 -20.95 -28.42
C SER A 340 -15.14 -21.73 -28.09
N GLU A 341 -15.26 -23.03 -27.83
CA GLU A 341 -14.11 -23.93 -27.69
C GLU A 341 -13.50 -24.33 -29.05
N GLU A 342 -14.16 -23.98 -30.16
CA GLU A 342 -13.81 -24.46 -31.50
C GLU A 342 -12.84 -23.54 -32.24
N VAL A 343 -12.70 -22.27 -31.81
CA VAL A 343 -11.86 -21.27 -32.49
C VAL A 343 -11.10 -20.41 -31.50
N THR A 344 -9.88 -20.02 -31.87
CA THR A 344 -9.04 -19.11 -31.08
C THR A 344 -9.19 -17.67 -31.59
N LYS A 345 -9.48 -16.73 -30.68
CA LYS A 345 -9.47 -15.28 -30.96
C LYS A 345 -8.09 -14.82 -31.43
N SER A 346 -8.04 -13.95 -32.44
CA SER A 346 -6.80 -13.28 -32.86
C SER A 346 -6.42 -12.14 -31.92
N GLU A 347 -5.12 -11.89 -31.73
CA GLU A 347 -4.60 -10.75 -30.97
C GLU A 347 -4.84 -9.39 -31.70
N ASN A 348 -5.26 -9.43 -32.97
CA ASN A 348 -5.44 -8.23 -33.80
C ASN A 348 -6.75 -7.47 -33.54
N TYR A 349 -7.64 -8.02 -32.70
CA TYR A 349 -8.86 -7.35 -32.28
C TYR A 349 -9.23 -7.75 -30.84
N GLY A 350 -9.92 -6.85 -30.14
CA GLY A 350 -10.34 -7.07 -28.76
C GLY A 350 -11.61 -6.29 -28.43
N GLN A 351 -12.17 -6.53 -27.26
CA GLN A 351 -13.34 -5.80 -26.80
C GLN A 351 -12.97 -4.34 -26.46
N ILE A 352 -13.96 -3.46 -26.48
CA ILE A 352 -13.89 -2.17 -25.80
C ILE A 352 -14.60 -2.29 -24.46
N VAL A 353 -13.82 -2.20 -23.39
CA VAL A 353 -14.30 -2.33 -22.01
C VAL A 353 -14.55 -0.96 -21.42
N PHE A 354 -15.72 -0.77 -20.80
CA PHE A 354 -16.08 0.46 -20.10
C PHE A 354 -15.93 0.28 -18.60
N VAL A 355 -14.90 0.89 -18.02
CA VAL A 355 -14.59 0.79 -16.59
C VAL A 355 -14.90 2.11 -15.91
N ARG A 356 -15.62 2.06 -14.79
CA ARG A 356 -15.79 3.22 -13.93
C ARG A 356 -14.61 3.33 -12.97
N PRO A 357 -14.01 4.51 -12.78
CA PRO A 357 -12.98 4.68 -11.79
C PRO A 357 -13.48 4.27 -10.40
N ALA A 358 -12.66 3.55 -9.65
CA ALA A 358 -12.97 3.18 -8.28
C ALA A 358 -12.90 4.42 -7.38
N TYR A 359 -13.85 4.54 -6.46
CA TYR A 359 -13.78 5.55 -5.41
C TYR A 359 -12.54 5.34 -4.54
N ARG A 360 -11.93 6.46 -4.15
CA ARG A 360 -10.89 6.52 -3.14
C ARG A 360 -11.47 6.98 -1.81
N TYR A 361 -10.90 6.47 -0.74
CA TYR A 361 -11.29 6.76 0.63
C TYR A 361 -10.09 7.34 1.38
N ARG A 362 -10.33 8.31 2.25
CA ARG A 362 -9.34 8.92 3.13
C ARG A 362 -9.99 9.49 4.38
N LEU A 363 -9.24 9.73 5.45
CA LEU A 363 -9.76 10.41 6.64
C LEU A 363 -10.20 11.84 6.30
N THR A 364 -11.22 12.32 6.99
CA THR A 364 -11.68 13.72 6.88
C THR A 364 -10.90 14.63 7.84
N ASP A 365 -10.90 15.94 7.58
CA ASP A 365 -10.38 16.93 8.53
C ASP A 365 -11.08 16.84 9.90
N GLN A 366 -12.34 16.42 9.90
CA GLN A 366 -13.10 16.20 11.12
C GLN A 366 -12.57 14.99 11.89
N ALA A 367 -12.30 13.88 11.20
CA ALA A 367 -11.69 12.71 11.82
C ALA A 367 -10.31 13.06 12.39
N MET A 368 -9.49 13.81 11.64
CA MET A 368 -8.16 14.23 12.09
C MET A 368 -8.17 15.16 13.31
N LYS A 369 -9.24 15.92 13.54
CA LYS A 369 -9.41 16.72 14.77
C LYS A 369 -9.75 15.88 16.01
N LEU A 370 -10.12 14.62 15.81
CA LEU A 370 -10.50 13.68 16.85
C LEU A 370 -9.38 12.68 17.17
N VAL A 371 -8.17 12.87 16.63
CA VAL A 371 -6.95 12.05 16.83
C VAL A 371 -5.74 12.94 17.02
#